data_AF-A0A921F9F2-F1
#
_entry.id   AF-A0A921F9F2-F1
#
_cell.length_a   1.000
_cell.length_b   1.000
_cell.length_c   1.000
_cell.angle_alpha   90.00
_cell.angle_beta   90.00
_cell.angle_gamma   90.00
#
_symmetry.space_group_name_H-M   'P 1'
#
loop_
_entity.id
_entity.type
_entity.pdbx_description
1 polymer ?
#
loop_
_entity_poly.entity_id
_entity_poly.type
_entity_poly.pdbx_seq_one_letter_code
_entity_poly.pdbx_strand_id
1 'polypeptide(L)'
;MAETVNAQPVLIKDKNKDYILPATDWSAIQNKPNNLVTADQLPVMGDWITTGFTFKNGAYSWDSQDGDNHNCAYRFIDFGSFKHVQLRLVFGVTADVDNSKMLEVIDLPIRIQPDGDINQWQPVENGQVRFSNSWLGVQAYKGETIPARS
;
A
#
# COMPACT_ATOMS: atom_id res chain seq x y z
N MET A 1 -36.35 -9.13 20.72
CA MET A 1 -35.09 -8.36 20.78
C MET A 1 -34.15 -9.00 19.79
N ALA A 2 -33.76 -8.28 18.73
CA ALA A 2 -32.83 -8.80 17.74
C ALA A 2 -31.44 -8.88 18.38
N GLU A 3 -30.81 -10.06 18.30
CA GLU A 3 -29.44 -10.24 18.75
C GLU A 3 -28.52 -9.33 17.93
N THR A 4 -27.84 -8.42 18.61
CA THR A 4 -26.66 -7.73 18.06
C THR A 4 -25.59 -8.79 17.84
N VAL A 5 -25.53 -9.34 16.63
CA VAL A 5 -24.38 -10.11 16.17
C VAL A 5 -23.19 -9.16 16.18
N ASN A 6 -22.37 -9.23 17.24
CA ASN A 6 -21.04 -8.66 17.22
C ASN A 6 -20.31 -9.34 16.06
N ALA A 7 -20.22 -8.65 14.93
CA ALA A 7 -19.54 -9.13 13.75
C ALA A 7 -18.06 -9.33 14.11
N GLN A 8 -17.71 -10.56 14.46
CA GLN A 8 -16.31 -10.94 14.64
C GLN A 8 -15.61 -10.64 13.30
N PRO A 9 -14.45 -9.96 13.32
CA PRO A 9 -13.73 -9.66 12.09
C PRO A 9 -13.48 -10.95 11.32
N VAL A 10 -13.97 -11.02 10.07
CA VAL A 10 -13.69 -12.15 9.19
C VAL A 10 -12.21 -12.06 8.81
N LEU A 11 -11.39 -12.89 9.45
CA LEU A 11 -9.94 -12.94 9.20
C LEU A 11 -9.70 -13.80 7.96
N ILE A 12 -9.27 -13.15 6.88
CA ILE A 12 -8.92 -13.82 5.62
C ILE A 12 -7.53 -14.44 5.74
N LYS A 13 -7.44 -15.71 5.36
CA LYS A 13 -6.19 -16.49 5.35
C LYS A 13 -5.82 -16.89 3.92
N ASP A 14 -4.55 -17.17 3.66
CA ASP A 14 -4.12 -17.84 2.43
C ASP A 14 -4.21 -19.38 2.55
N LYS A 15 -3.83 -20.11 1.48
CA LYS A 15 -3.79 -21.59 1.50
C LYS A 15 -2.83 -22.19 2.55
N ASN A 16 -1.89 -21.40 3.07
CA ASN A 16 -0.96 -21.80 4.12
C ASN A 16 -1.47 -21.44 5.52
N LYS A 17 -2.66 -20.83 5.61
CA LYS A 17 -3.31 -20.32 6.83
C LYS A 17 -2.69 -19.05 7.40
N ASP A 18 -1.86 -18.36 6.62
CA ASP A 18 -1.29 -17.06 7.00
C ASP A 18 -2.35 -15.97 6.84
N TYR A 19 -2.43 -15.05 7.81
CA TYR A 19 -3.39 -13.94 7.76
C TYR A 19 -2.97 -12.91 6.69
N ILE A 20 -3.84 -12.67 5.71
CA ILE A 20 -3.57 -11.73 4.61
C ILE A 20 -4.02 -10.30 4.99
N LEU A 21 -5.10 -10.16 5.75
CA LEU A 21 -5.65 -8.86 6.16
C LEU A 21 -6.28 -8.90 7.57
N PRO A 22 -5.98 -7.93 8.44
CA PRO A 22 -6.74 -7.69 9.67
C PRO A 22 -8.04 -6.94 9.34
N ALA A 23 -9.01 -7.61 8.72
CA ALA A 23 -10.44 -7.26 8.65
C ALA A 23 -10.84 -5.75 8.65
N THR A 24 -10.10 -4.87 7.96
CA THR A 24 -10.56 -3.51 7.66
C THR A 24 -11.61 -3.63 6.57
N ASP A 25 -12.86 -3.51 7.02
CA ASP A 25 -14.11 -3.33 6.28
C ASP A 25 -14.11 -3.75 4.78
N TRP A 26 -14.18 -5.06 4.56
CA TRP A 26 -14.34 -5.69 3.23
C TRP A 26 -15.61 -5.24 2.47
N SER A 27 -16.46 -4.42 3.11
CA SER A 27 -17.57 -3.73 2.46
C SER A 27 -17.10 -2.72 1.40
N ALA A 28 -15.90 -2.15 1.55
CA ALA A 28 -15.34 -1.17 0.64
C ALA A 28 -14.78 -1.76 -0.67
N ILE A 29 -14.59 -3.08 -0.74
CA ILE A 29 -13.99 -3.75 -1.91
C ILE A 29 -15.07 -4.07 -2.95
N GLN A 30 -14.92 -3.48 -4.13
CA GLN A 30 -15.74 -3.73 -5.31
C GLN A 30 -15.32 -5.05 -6.00
N ASN A 31 -16.25 -5.68 -6.73
CA ASN A 31 -16.00 -6.91 -7.51
C ASN A 31 -15.44 -8.12 -6.71
N LYS A 32 -15.72 -8.19 -5.41
CA LYS A 32 -15.32 -9.32 -4.57
C LYS A 32 -15.96 -10.66 -5.03
N PRO A 33 -15.26 -11.80 -4.86
CA PRO A 33 -15.82 -13.12 -5.14
C PRO A 33 -17.05 -13.38 -4.26
N ASN A 34 -18.06 -14.05 -4.82
CA ASN A 34 -19.29 -14.39 -4.09
C ASN A 34 -19.06 -15.42 -2.96
N ASN A 35 -17.98 -16.20 -3.03
CA ASN A 35 -17.64 -17.24 -2.05
C ASN A 35 -16.30 -16.93 -1.36
N LEU A 36 -16.37 -16.24 -0.22
CA LEU A 36 -15.21 -15.95 0.65
C LEU A 36 -15.05 -16.96 1.79
N VAL A 37 -16.05 -17.83 2.01
CA VAL A 37 -16.12 -18.78 3.14
C VAL A 37 -15.14 -19.96 2.97
N THR A 38 -14.56 -20.15 1.78
CA THR A 38 -13.47 -21.12 1.54
C THR A 38 -12.08 -20.47 1.62
N ALA A 39 -11.91 -19.43 2.45
CA ALA A 39 -10.69 -18.62 2.58
C ALA A 39 -9.37 -19.41 2.68
N ASP A 40 -9.38 -20.66 3.16
CA ASP A 40 -8.21 -21.57 3.12
C ASP A 40 -7.76 -21.97 1.69
N GLN A 41 -8.36 -21.39 0.64
CA GLN A 41 -8.05 -21.66 -0.78
C GLN A 41 -7.48 -20.45 -1.52
N LEU A 42 -7.26 -19.30 -0.86
CA LEU A 42 -6.67 -18.16 -1.55
C LEU A 42 -5.22 -18.48 -1.94
N PRO A 43 -4.79 -18.13 -3.18
CA PRO A 43 -3.40 -18.31 -3.58
C PRO A 43 -2.46 -17.61 -2.61
N VAL A 44 -1.25 -18.14 -2.48
CA VAL A 44 -0.20 -17.49 -1.67
C VAL A 44 0.31 -16.29 -2.45
N MET A 45 0.67 -15.24 -1.72
CA MET A 45 1.42 -14.12 -2.27
C MET A 45 2.60 -14.60 -3.11
N GLY A 46 2.78 -14.01 -4.28
CA GLY A 46 3.98 -14.24 -5.07
C GLY A 46 5.25 -13.72 -4.38
N ASP A 47 6.38 -13.94 -5.05
CA ASP A 47 7.67 -13.38 -4.64
C ASP A 47 7.63 -11.85 -4.66
N TRP A 48 8.51 -11.23 -3.87
CA TRP A 48 8.69 -9.78 -3.91
C TRP A 48 9.31 -9.35 -5.24
N ILE A 49 8.75 -8.29 -5.81
CA ILE A 49 9.20 -7.66 -7.05
C ILE A 49 9.70 -6.26 -6.72
N THR A 50 10.96 -5.98 -7.07
CA THR A 50 11.64 -4.69 -6.80
C THR A 50 11.72 -3.78 -8.02
N THR A 51 11.32 -4.27 -9.20
CA THR A 51 11.41 -3.53 -10.46
C THR A 51 10.11 -2.81 -10.82
N GLY A 52 10.20 -1.80 -11.69
CA GLY A 52 9.04 -1.10 -12.25
C GLY A 52 8.58 0.14 -11.50
N PHE A 53 9.16 0.45 -10.33
CA PHE A 53 9.02 1.76 -9.71
C PHE A 53 9.86 2.79 -10.45
N THR A 54 9.28 3.98 -10.72
CA THR A 54 10.05 5.13 -11.22
C THR A 54 10.03 6.22 -10.18
N PHE A 55 11.20 6.60 -9.68
CA PHE A 55 11.32 7.66 -8.68
C PHE A 55 11.38 9.04 -9.34
N LYS A 56 10.70 10.02 -8.74
CA LYS A 56 10.53 11.39 -9.23
C LYS A 56 10.92 12.40 -8.16
N ASN A 57 11.19 13.65 -8.58
CA ASN A 57 11.39 14.78 -7.67
C ASN A 57 12.41 14.53 -6.55
N GLY A 58 13.53 13.89 -6.90
CA GLY A 58 14.61 13.60 -5.95
C GLY A 58 14.34 12.42 -5.02
N ALA A 59 13.27 11.66 -5.25
CA ALA A 59 13.02 10.43 -4.53
C ALA A 59 13.99 9.31 -4.95
N TYR A 60 14.24 8.39 -4.03
CA TYR A 60 15.05 7.20 -4.27
C TYR A 60 14.66 6.10 -3.29
N SER A 61 14.78 4.84 -3.70
CA SER A 61 14.66 3.72 -2.76
C SER A 61 15.76 3.86 -1.71
N TRP A 62 15.40 3.86 -0.43
CA TRP A 62 16.39 3.87 0.63
C TRP A 62 17.26 2.61 0.48
N ASP A 63 18.58 2.75 0.54
CA ASP A 63 19.46 1.58 0.45
C ASP A 63 19.49 0.90 1.81
N SER A 64 19.16 -0.39 1.89
CA SER A 64 19.33 -1.10 3.16
C SER A 64 20.81 -1.44 3.31
N GLN A 65 21.43 -1.01 4.40
CA GLN A 65 22.80 -1.40 4.72
C GLN A 65 22.94 -2.93 4.95
N ASP A 66 21.81 -3.63 5.10
CA ASP A 66 21.73 -5.03 5.50
C ASP A 66 21.46 -6.01 4.33
N GLY A 67 21.54 -5.56 3.08
CA GLY A 67 21.45 -6.44 1.90
C GLY A 67 20.03 -6.87 1.49
N ASP A 68 19.00 -6.37 2.18
CA ASP A 68 17.59 -6.54 1.79
C ASP A 68 17.15 -5.42 0.84
N ASN A 69 17.19 -5.69 -0.46
CA ASN A 69 16.84 -4.70 -1.49
C ASN A 69 15.32 -4.48 -1.66
N HIS A 70 14.47 -5.01 -0.77
CA HIS A 70 13.01 -4.88 -0.88
C HIS A 70 12.43 -3.61 -0.26
N ASN A 71 13.24 -2.56 -0.08
CA ASN A 71 12.79 -1.30 0.52
C ASN A 71 11.71 -0.62 -0.32
N CYS A 72 11.77 -0.70 -1.64
CA CYS A 72 10.65 -0.41 -2.53
C CYS A 72 10.33 -1.68 -3.32
N ALA A 73 9.35 -2.44 -2.83
CA ALA A 73 8.96 -3.72 -3.41
C ALA A 73 7.46 -3.95 -3.28
N TYR A 74 6.93 -4.77 -4.18
CA TYR A 74 5.55 -5.20 -4.12
C TYR A 74 5.44 -6.70 -4.35
N ARG A 75 4.38 -7.30 -3.83
CA ARG A 75 3.91 -8.63 -4.20
C ARG A 75 2.40 -8.62 -4.23
N PHE A 76 1.81 -9.50 -5.02
CA PHE A 76 0.37 -9.50 -5.18
C PHE A 76 -0.18 -10.89 -5.45
N ILE A 77 -1.48 -11.02 -5.22
CA ILE A 77 -2.30 -12.14 -5.67
C ILE A 77 -3.31 -11.58 -6.67
N ASP A 78 -3.40 -12.20 -7.83
CA ASP A 78 -4.37 -11.86 -8.87
C ASP A 78 -5.53 -12.86 -8.85
N PHE A 79 -6.74 -12.35 -8.59
CA PHE A 79 -7.98 -13.13 -8.57
C PHE A 79 -8.81 -12.93 -9.84
N GLY A 80 -8.22 -12.33 -10.89
CA GLY A 80 -8.85 -11.99 -12.16
C GLY A 80 -9.72 -10.74 -12.09
N SER A 81 -10.66 -10.70 -11.14
CA SER A 81 -11.61 -9.59 -10.95
C SER A 81 -11.15 -8.52 -9.97
N PHE A 82 -10.20 -8.86 -9.09
CA PHE A 82 -9.54 -7.93 -8.17
C PHE A 82 -8.13 -8.46 -7.87
N LYS A 83 -7.26 -7.59 -7.35
CA LYS A 83 -5.94 -7.95 -6.87
C LYS A 83 -5.80 -7.58 -5.41
N HIS A 84 -5.11 -8.42 -4.66
CA HIS A 84 -4.61 -8.04 -3.35
C HIS A 84 -3.12 -7.73 -3.49
N VAL A 85 -2.74 -6.49 -3.20
CA VAL A 85 -1.36 -6.00 -3.31
C VAL A 85 -0.83 -5.74 -1.92
N GLN A 86 0.34 -6.30 -1.62
CA GLN A 86 1.17 -5.86 -0.50
C GLN A 86 2.34 -5.06 -1.02
N LEU A 87 2.56 -3.92 -0.39
CA LEU A 87 3.52 -2.92 -0.80
C LEU A 87 4.44 -2.60 0.37
N ARG A 88 5.75 -2.56 0.10
CA ARG A 88 6.77 -2.06 1.01
C ARG A 88 7.41 -0.83 0.37
N LEU A 89 7.43 0.26 1.12
CA LEU A 89 7.94 1.55 0.67
C LEU A 89 8.76 2.18 1.79
N VAL A 90 10.07 2.17 1.58
CA VAL A 90 11.08 2.83 2.38
C VAL A 90 11.95 3.60 1.39
N PHE A 91 11.75 4.90 1.34
CA PHE A 91 12.36 5.78 0.34
C PHE A 91 12.81 7.08 1.00
N GLY A 92 13.82 7.71 0.42
CA GLY A 92 14.21 9.08 0.73
C GLY A 92 13.69 10.04 -0.33
N VAL A 93 13.66 11.33 0.01
CA VAL A 93 13.34 12.43 -0.91
C VAL A 93 14.33 13.57 -0.65
N THR A 94 15.04 14.01 -1.68
CA THR A 94 16.04 15.10 -1.59
C THR A 94 15.46 16.49 -1.82
N ALA A 95 14.18 16.58 -2.18
CA ALA A 95 13.43 17.83 -2.23
C ALA A 95 12.73 18.09 -0.89
N ASP A 96 12.59 19.38 -0.53
CA ASP A 96 11.77 19.77 0.61
C ASP A 96 10.30 19.39 0.38
N VAL A 97 9.69 18.80 1.39
CA VAL A 97 8.26 18.48 1.38
C VAL A 97 7.54 19.45 2.31
N ASP A 98 6.72 20.32 1.73
CA ASP A 98 5.91 21.31 2.45
C ASP A 98 4.42 20.96 2.41
N ASN A 99 3.59 21.86 2.95
CA ASN A 99 2.14 21.70 2.99
C ASN A 99 1.41 22.35 1.80
N SER A 100 2.11 22.93 0.82
CA SER A 100 1.51 23.73 -0.25
C SER A 100 0.81 22.87 -1.30
N LYS A 101 1.36 21.68 -1.58
CA LYS A 101 0.81 20.71 -2.54
C LYS A 101 1.36 19.31 -2.30
N MET A 102 0.71 18.32 -2.88
CA MET A 102 1.24 16.95 -2.92
C MET A 102 2.45 16.89 -3.85
N LEU A 103 3.60 16.45 -3.33
CA LEU A 103 4.79 16.15 -4.13
C LEU A 103 4.72 14.71 -4.59
N GLU A 104 4.56 14.51 -5.89
CA GLU A 104 4.62 13.18 -6.50
C GLU A 104 6.06 12.64 -6.44
N VAL A 105 6.27 11.46 -5.87
CA VAL A 105 7.63 10.93 -5.63
C VAL A 105 7.87 9.58 -6.29
N ILE A 106 6.84 8.79 -6.58
CA ILE A 106 6.99 7.46 -7.17
C ILE A 106 5.87 7.21 -8.17
N ASP A 107 6.19 6.82 -9.40
CA ASP A 107 5.24 6.12 -10.27
C ASP A 107 5.17 4.65 -9.88
N LEU A 108 3.95 4.17 -9.69
CA LEU A 108 3.63 2.79 -9.41
C LEU A 108 3.65 1.96 -10.71
N PRO A 109 4.25 0.76 -10.69
CA PRO A 109 4.12 -0.20 -11.77
C PRO A 109 2.65 -0.44 -12.11
N ILE A 110 2.32 -0.49 -13.42
CA ILE A 110 0.94 -0.67 -13.92
C ILE A 110 0.20 -1.87 -13.29
N ARG A 111 0.95 -2.90 -12.87
CA ARG A 111 0.39 -4.11 -12.26
C ARG A 111 -0.26 -3.88 -10.89
N ILE A 112 0.15 -2.82 -10.18
CA ILE A 112 -0.26 -2.53 -8.80
C ILE A 112 -0.91 -1.15 -8.64
N GLN A 113 -1.24 -0.48 -9.75
CA GLN A 113 -1.97 0.78 -9.70
C GLN A 113 -3.35 0.54 -9.07
N PRO A 114 -3.73 1.28 -8.01
CA PRO A 114 -5.04 1.13 -7.40
C PRO A 114 -6.14 1.60 -8.36
N ASP A 115 -7.32 0.97 -8.26
CA ASP A 115 -8.49 1.32 -9.07
C ASP A 115 -9.06 2.72 -8.75
N GLY A 116 -8.63 3.33 -7.64
CA GLY A 116 -8.99 4.68 -7.24
C GLY A 116 -8.00 5.27 -6.25
N ASP A 117 -8.20 6.56 -5.92
CA ASP A 117 -7.31 7.25 -4.98
C ASP A 117 -7.42 6.67 -3.57
N ILE A 118 -6.29 6.25 -3.01
CA ILE A 118 -6.16 5.91 -1.60
C ILE A 118 -5.69 7.18 -0.90
N ASN A 119 -6.67 7.93 -0.39
CA ASN A 119 -6.50 9.31 0.04
C ASN A 119 -5.71 9.50 1.34
N GLN A 120 -5.45 8.44 2.09
CA GLN A 120 -4.71 8.57 3.33
C GLN A 120 -4.05 7.25 3.73
N TRP A 121 -2.73 7.21 3.63
CA TRP A 121 -1.89 6.34 4.44
C TRP A 121 -1.10 7.24 5.39
N GLN A 122 -1.13 6.96 6.70
CA GLN A 122 -0.43 7.76 7.72
C GLN A 122 0.86 7.08 8.24
N PRO A 123 1.92 6.90 7.42
CA PRO A 123 3.20 6.39 7.91
C PRO A 123 4.20 7.50 8.28
N VAL A 124 3.86 8.80 8.16
CA VAL A 124 4.80 9.91 8.37
C VAL A 124 4.39 10.75 9.57
N GLU A 125 5.29 10.92 10.53
CA GLU A 125 5.06 11.67 11.79
C GLU A 125 4.54 13.10 11.52
N ASN A 126 5.04 13.74 10.44
CA ASN A 126 4.73 15.14 10.09
C ASN A 126 4.12 15.30 8.69
N GLY A 127 3.51 14.26 8.13
CA GLY A 127 2.95 14.32 6.78
C GLY A 127 1.97 13.21 6.43
N GLN A 128 1.49 13.26 5.20
CA GLN A 128 0.59 12.27 4.62
C GLN A 128 1.20 11.65 3.37
N VAL A 129 0.86 10.38 3.13
CA VAL A 129 1.13 9.67 1.89
C VAL A 129 -0.18 9.42 1.18
N ARG A 130 -0.21 9.69 -0.13
CA ARG A 130 -1.38 9.45 -0.98
C ARG A 130 -0.99 8.58 -2.16
N PHE A 131 -1.81 7.58 -2.45
CA PHE A 131 -1.77 6.88 -3.72
C PHE A 131 -2.88 7.43 -4.61
N SER A 132 -2.57 7.79 -5.84
CA SER A 132 -3.54 8.28 -6.80
C SER A 132 -3.22 7.74 -8.18
N ASN A 133 -4.17 7.01 -8.77
CA ASN A 133 -4.06 6.38 -10.09
C ASN A 133 -2.73 5.63 -10.27
N SER A 134 -1.75 6.29 -10.88
CA SER A 134 -0.44 5.74 -11.22
C SER A 134 0.70 6.14 -10.29
N TRP A 135 0.47 6.94 -9.26
CA TRP A 135 1.56 7.54 -8.48
C TRP A 135 1.32 7.53 -6.97
N LEU A 136 2.43 7.67 -6.23
CA LEU A 136 2.49 7.96 -4.81
C LEU A 136 3.09 9.34 -4.59
N GLY A 137 2.45 10.12 -3.73
CA GLY A 137 2.94 11.42 -3.33
C GLY A 137 2.95 11.61 -1.81
N VAL A 138 3.71 12.60 -1.41
CA VAL A 138 3.90 12.99 -0.01
C VAL A 138 3.62 14.49 0.15
N GLN A 139 3.10 14.85 1.32
CA GLN A 139 2.86 16.25 1.69
C GLN A 139 3.04 16.40 3.20
N ALA A 140 3.62 17.50 3.66
CA ALA A 140 3.71 17.79 5.09
C ALA A 140 2.35 18.24 5.64
N TYR A 141 2.11 18.02 6.94
CA TYR A 141 0.93 18.59 7.60
C TYR A 141 1.01 20.12 7.68
N LYS A 142 -0.13 20.76 7.96
CA LYS A 142 -0.21 22.22 7.95
C LYS A 142 0.72 22.83 9.00
N GLY A 143 1.63 23.70 8.55
CA GLY A 143 2.61 24.36 9.42
C GLY A 143 3.91 23.57 9.62
N GLU A 144 4.00 22.37 9.04
CA GLU A 144 5.18 21.52 9.07
C GLU A 144 6.00 21.64 7.78
N THR A 145 7.28 21.29 7.86
CA THR A 145 8.14 21.04 6.70
C THR A 145 8.98 19.81 7.01
N ILE A 146 9.06 18.88 6.06
CA ILE A 146 9.96 17.75 6.15
C ILE A 146 11.19 18.13 5.32
N PRO A 147 12.30 18.53 5.97
CA PRO A 147 13.48 18.97 5.25
C PRO A 147 14.11 17.81 4.50
N ALA A 148 14.68 18.10 3.33
CA ALA A 148 15.53 17.16 2.62
C ALA A 148 16.63 16.62 3.55
N ARG A 149 16.78 15.29 3.63
CA ARG A 149 17.91 14.67 4.32
C ARG A 149 19.00 14.34 3.29
N SER A 150 20.18 14.90 3.52
CA SER A 150 21.42 14.65 2.76
C SER A 150 22.07 13.32 3.11
#